data_AF-A0A2W1KQK0-F1
#
_entry.id   AF-A0A2W1KQK0-F1
#
_cell.length_a   1.000
_cell.length_b   1.000
_cell.length_c   1.000
_cell.angle_alpha   90.00
_cell.angle_beta   90.00
_cell.angle_gamma   90.00
#
_symmetry.space_group_name_H-M   'P 1'
#
loop_
_entity.id
_entity.type
_entity.pdbx_description
1 polymer ?
#
loop_
_entity_poly.entity_id
_entity_poly.type
_entity_poly.pdbx_seq_one_letter_code
_entity_poly.pdbx_strand_id
1 'polypeptide(L)'
;MEPKTISSHQLHHALPDVIRGTPSAAVTPPDDVTLDFTTHAGNHLILHIPRSLFDALCIRLGNAYKAGCWVAARCREVDGLSQQSIERYVNIMTCDKFGLERGSSNNPHITVSSSTAV
;
A
#
# COMPACT_ATOMS: atom_id res chain seq x y z
N MET A 1 -31.67 -2.15 64.45
CA MET A 1 -32.65 -1.63 63.48
C MET A 1 -31.95 -0.56 62.66
N GLU A 2 -31.98 -0.78 61.34
CA GLU A 2 -31.55 0.00 60.16
C GLU A 2 -30.84 1.39 60.21
N PRO A 3 -30.14 1.75 59.10
CA PRO A 3 -28.99 2.66 59.06
C PRO A 3 -29.29 4.02 58.40
N LYS A 4 -28.33 4.98 58.46
CA LYS A 4 -28.25 6.13 57.53
C LYS A 4 -26.84 6.75 57.44
N THR A 5 -26.20 6.53 56.28
CA THR A 5 -25.43 7.39 55.34
C THR A 5 -24.95 8.77 55.87
N ILE A 6 -23.75 9.32 55.59
CA ILE A 6 -23.13 9.70 54.30
C ILE A 6 -21.63 10.05 54.52
N SER A 7 -20.72 9.69 53.58
CA SER A 7 -19.89 10.66 52.82
C SER A 7 -18.74 10.00 52.06
N SER A 8 -18.73 10.23 50.74
CA SER A 8 -17.60 10.08 49.83
C SER A 8 -16.37 10.83 50.35
N HIS A 9 -15.18 10.26 50.16
CA HIS A 9 -14.09 10.81 49.32
C HIS A 9 -12.77 10.06 49.59
N GLN A 10 -11.93 9.99 48.55
CA GLN A 10 -10.50 9.65 48.55
C GLN A 10 -10.10 8.18 48.44
N LEU A 11 -10.16 7.64 47.21
CA LEU A 11 -9.17 6.66 46.77
C LEU A 11 -8.04 7.40 46.03
N HIS A 12 -6.97 7.63 46.78
CA HIS A 12 -5.65 7.97 46.26
C HIS A 12 -5.09 6.77 45.47
N HIS A 13 -5.10 6.87 44.14
CA HIS A 13 -4.17 6.09 43.31
C HIS A 13 -3.62 6.99 42.20
N ALA A 14 -2.57 7.73 42.55
CA ALA A 14 -1.74 8.44 41.58
C ALA A 14 -0.97 7.40 40.75
N LEU A 15 -1.34 7.25 39.47
CA LEU A 15 -0.53 6.58 38.45
C LEU A 15 0.62 7.52 38.04
N PRO A 16 1.82 7.00 37.77
CA PRO A 16 2.93 7.83 37.34
C PRO A 16 2.65 8.38 35.95
N ASP A 17 2.94 9.67 35.81
CA ASP A 17 2.88 10.46 34.59
C ASP A 17 3.87 9.90 33.56
N VAL A 18 3.40 8.94 32.75
CA VAL A 18 4.14 8.47 31.59
C VAL A 18 4.00 9.54 30.52
N ILE A 19 5.02 10.41 30.53
CA ILE A 19 5.54 11.21 29.42
C ILE A 19 4.67 11.04 28.18
N ARG A 20 3.78 12.01 27.99
CA ARG A 20 3.00 12.26 26.79
C ARG A 20 3.97 12.35 25.62
N GLY A 21 4.29 11.20 25.03
CA GLY A 21 4.95 11.11 23.75
C GLY A 21 4.18 12.00 22.81
N THR A 22 4.87 12.98 22.25
CA THR A 22 4.44 13.78 21.12
C THR A 22 3.62 12.90 20.19
N PRO A 23 2.42 13.30 19.75
CA PRO A 23 1.76 12.59 18.66
C PRO A 23 2.75 12.63 17.51
N SER A 24 3.40 11.50 17.25
CA SER A 24 4.20 11.29 16.06
C SER A 24 3.25 11.68 14.94
N ALA A 25 3.56 12.79 14.27
CA ALA A 25 2.74 13.28 13.17
C ALA A 25 2.52 12.08 12.28
N ALA A 26 1.28 11.58 12.25
CA ALA A 26 0.93 10.44 11.44
C ALA A 26 1.18 10.90 10.01
N VAL A 27 2.36 10.55 9.49
CA VAL A 27 2.70 10.81 8.09
C VAL A 27 1.69 9.97 7.34
N THR A 28 0.67 10.63 6.77
CA THR A 28 -0.27 9.97 5.89
C THR A 28 0.57 9.29 4.82
N PRO A 29 0.49 7.95 4.69
CA PRO A 29 1.25 7.26 3.67
C PRO A 29 0.84 7.84 2.31
N PRO A 30 1.80 7.92 1.36
CA PRO A 30 1.50 8.43 0.02
C PRO A 30 0.37 7.62 -0.61
N ASP A 31 -0.43 8.30 -1.44
CA ASP A 31 -1.59 7.71 -2.13
C ASP A 31 -1.17 6.57 -3.09
N ASP A 32 0.10 6.55 -3.49
CA ASP A 32 0.69 5.53 -4.36
C ASP A 32 1.94 4.87 -3.74
N VAL A 33 2.17 3.63 -4.14
CA VAL A 33 3.39 2.86 -3.89
C VAL A 33 4.21 2.84 -5.18
N THR A 34 5.44 3.31 -5.07
CA THR A 34 6.40 3.31 -6.19
C THR A 34 7.25 2.05 -6.16
N LEU A 35 7.38 1.37 -7.30
CA LEU A 35 8.31 0.26 -7.50
C LEU A 35 9.26 0.58 -8.65
N ASP A 36 10.56 0.46 -8.39
CA ASP A 36 11.60 0.60 -9.41
C ASP A 36 11.88 -0.74 -10.10
N PHE A 37 12.00 -0.69 -11.41
CA PHE A 37 12.21 -1.86 -12.25
C PHE A 37 13.24 -1.58 -13.35
N THR A 38 14.27 -2.43 -13.45
CA THR A 38 15.22 -2.39 -14.56
C THR A 38 14.90 -3.51 -15.55
N THR A 39 14.66 -3.13 -16.80
CA THR A 39 14.42 -4.06 -17.93
C THR A 39 15.70 -4.79 -18.31
N HIS A 40 15.60 -5.91 -19.04
CA HIS A 40 16.76 -6.62 -19.61
C HIS A 40 17.60 -5.73 -20.56
N ALA A 41 17.01 -4.71 -21.16
CA ALA A 41 17.71 -3.72 -21.99
C ALA A 41 18.43 -2.64 -21.18
N GLY A 42 18.35 -2.67 -19.84
CA GLY A 42 18.96 -1.68 -18.96
C GLY A 42 18.12 -0.42 -18.74
N ASN A 43 16.93 -0.32 -19.33
CA ASN A 43 16.03 0.81 -19.10
C ASN A 43 15.46 0.76 -17.68
N HIS A 44 15.41 1.91 -17.01
CA HIS A 44 14.80 2.08 -15.71
C HIS A 44 13.35 2.56 -15.86
N LEU A 45 12.43 1.74 -15.37
CA LEU A 45 11.00 2.03 -15.31
C LEU A 45 10.58 2.19 -13.86
N ILE A 46 9.65 3.09 -13.63
CA ILE A 46 9.03 3.37 -12.34
C ILE A 46 7.56 3.01 -12.47
N LEU A 47 7.09 2.13 -11.58
CA LEU A 47 5.68 1.76 -11.50
C LEU A 47 5.03 2.52 -10.35
N HIS A 48 3.95 3.23 -10.64
CA HIS A 48 3.11 3.85 -9.63
C HIS A 48 1.85 3.00 -9.45
N ILE A 49 1.69 2.46 -8.24
CA ILE A 49 0.59 1.56 -7.89
C ILE A 49 -0.28 2.25 -6.85
N PRO A 50 -1.57 2.47 -7.11
CA PRO A 50 -2.48 3.01 -6.10
C PRO A 50 -2.41 2.22 -4.80
N ARG A 51 -2.31 2.90 -3.67
CA ARG A 51 -2.09 2.26 -2.37
C ARG A 51 -3.16 1.22 -2.05
N SER A 52 -4.41 1.53 -2.35
CA SER A 52 -5.55 0.61 -2.20
C SER A 52 -5.37 -0.69 -3.00
N LEU A 53 -4.85 -0.59 -4.23
CA LEU A 53 -4.56 -1.73 -5.08
C LEU A 53 -3.36 -2.53 -4.57
N PHE A 54 -2.32 -1.85 -4.11
CA PHE A 54 -1.14 -2.50 -3.53
C PHE A 54 -1.48 -3.24 -2.23
N ASP A 55 -2.27 -2.63 -1.35
CA ASP A 55 -2.73 -3.26 -0.12
C ASP A 55 -3.61 -4.48 -0.42
N ALA A 56 -4.48 -4.41 -1.44
CA ALA A 56 -5.25 -5.56 -1.91
C ALA A 56 -4.32 -6.69 -2.43
N LEU A 57 -3.24 -6.35 -3.14
CA LEU A 57 -2.24 -7.33 -3.57
C LEU A 57 -1.52 -7.94 -2.36
N CYS A 58 -1.19 -7.15 -1.35
CA CYS A 58 -0.56 -7.61 -0.12
C CYS A 58 -1.45 -8.59 0.63
N ILE A 59 -2.75 -8.30 0.76
CA ILE A 59 -3.73 -9.20 1.39
C ILE A 59 -3.81 -10.50 0.60
N ARG A 60 -3.89 -10.42 -0.74
CA ARG A 60 -4.05 -11.61 -1.59
C ARG A 60 -2.80 -12.47 -1.71
N LEU A 61 -1.61 -11.87 -1.64
CA LEU A 61 -0.32 -12.56 -1.77
C LEU A 61 0.35 -12.85 -0.43
N GLY A 62 -0.15 -12.25 0.65
CA GLY A 62 0.24 -12.47 2.04
C GLY A 62 1.16 -11.41 2.64
N ASN A 63 1.89 -10.63 1.84
CA ASN A 63 2.66 -9.47 2.31
C ASN A 63 3.13 -8.57 1.15
N ALA A 64 3.69 -7.41 1.51
CA ALA A 64 4.21 -6.41 0.57
C ALA A 64 5.39 -6.91 -0.28
N TYR A 65 6.27 -7.73 0.29
CA TYR A 65 7.38 -8.31 -0.46
C TYR A 65 6.89 -9.19 -1.62
N LYS A 66 5.94 -10.09 -1.35
CA LYS A 66 5.33 -10.95 -2.36
C LYS A 66 4.52 -10.15 -3.39
N ALA A 67 3.85 -9.08 -2.97
CA ALA A 67 3.17 -8.17 -3.88
C ALA A 67 4.15 -7.50 -4.86
N GLY A 68 5.25 -6.93 -4.35
CA GLY A 68 6.29 -6.33 -5.18
C GLY A 68 6.92 -7.34 -6.14
N CYS A 69 7.30 -8.53 -5.65
CA CYS A 69 7.85 -9.59 -6.50
C CYS A 69 6.88 -10.04 -7.59
N TRP A 70 5.58 -10.13 -7.28
CA TRP A 70 4.57 -10.51 -8.27
C TRP A 70 4.44 -9.46 -9.38
N VAL A 71 4.37 -8.17 -9.02
CA VAL A 71 4.31 -7.08 -10.01
C VAL A 71 5.58 -7.09 -10.88
N ALA A 72 6.76 -7.19 -10.27
CA ALA A 72 8.03 -7.23 -10.99
C ALA A 72 8.10 -8.43 -11.96
N ALA A 73 7.61 -9.61 -11.56
CA ALA A 73 7.56 -10.78 -12.43
C ALA A 73 6.67 -10.54 -13.66
N ARG A 74 5.51 -9.88 -13.50
CA ARG A 74 4.64 -9.51 -14.62
C ARG A 74 5.30 -8.50 -15.55
N CYS A 75 6.04 -7.52 -15.02
CA CYS A 75 6.80 -6.59 -15.85
C CYS A 75 7.86 -7.32 -16.69
N ARG A 76 8.62 -8.24 -16.09
CA ARG A 76 9.68 -9.01 -16.78
C ARG A 76 9.18 -9.85 -17.95
N GLU A 77 7.92 -10.29 -17.92
CA GLU A 77 7.35 -11.08 -19.02
C GLU A 77 7.20 -10.28 -20.32
N VAL A 78 7.12 -8.95 -20.21
CA VAL A 78 6.81 -8.04 -21.33
C VAL A 78 7.77 -6.85 -21.42
N ASP A 79 8.93 -6.92 -20.77
CA ASP A 79 9.82 -5.77 -20.61
C ASP A 79 10.57 -5.35 -21.89
N GLY A 80 10.50 -6.16 -22.95
CA GLY A 80 10.92 -5.80 -24.29
C GLY A 80 9.88 -4.99 -25.09
N LEU A 81 8.68 -4.78 -24.54
CA LEU A 81 7.61 -4.02 -25.19
C LEU A 81 7.63 -2.53 -24.82
N SER A 82 6.79 -1.74 -25.50
CA SER A 82 6.62 -0.33 -25.14
C SER A 82 6.06 -0.17 -23.73
N GLN A 83 6.38 0.95 -23.08
CA GLN A 83 5.87 1.31 -21.75
C GLN A 83 4.35 1.18 -21.65
N GLN A 84 3.61 1.65 -22.66
CA GLN A 84 2.15 1.52 -22.72
C GLN A 84 1.67 0.06 -22.77
N SER A 85 2.43 -0.82 -23.44
CA SER A 85 2.12 -2.25 -23.50
C SER A 85 2.36 -2.93 -22.15
N ILE A 86 3.45 -2.56 -21.47
CA ILE A 86 3.77 -3.05 -20.11
C ILE A 86 2.66 -2.62 -19.14
N GLU A 87 2.29 -1.34 -19.16
CA GLU A 87 1.22 -0.79 -18.31
C GLU A 87 -0.09 -1.55 -18.53
N ARG A 88 -0.52 -1.70 -19.78
CA ARG A 88 -1.77 -2.40 -20.11
C ARG A 88 -1.71 -3.86 -19.68
N TYR A 89 -0.59 -4.55 -19.91
CA TYR A 89 -0.40 -5.94 -19.54
C TYR A 89 -0.51 -6.13 -18.02
N VAL A 90 0.23 -5.35 -17.24
CA VAL A 90 0.23 -5.45 -15.78
C VAL A 90 -1.16 -5.17 -15.20
N ASN A 91 -1.90 -4.21 -15.77
CA ASN A 91 -3.28 -3.95 -15.35
C ASN A 91 -4.24 -5.11 -15.69
N ILE A 92 -4.11 -5.74 -16.86
CA ILE A 92 -4.90 -6.94 -17.21
C ILE A 92 -4.60 -8.07 -16.22
N MET A 93 -3.32 -8.32 -15.94
CA MET A 93 -2.90 -9.36 -14.99
C MET A 93 -3.37 -9.06 -13.58
N THR A 94 -3.45 -7.79 -13.20
CA THR A 94 -3.96 -7.38 -11.90
C THR A 94 -5.47 -7.59 -11.81
N CYS A 95 -6.23 -7.25 -12.86
CA CYS A 95 -7.66 -7.55 -12.91
C CYS A 95 -7.94 -9.05 -12.83
N ASP A 96 -7.22 -9.86 -13.61
CA ASP A 96 -7.28 -11.32 -13.56
C ASP A 96 -6.93 -11.83 -12.15
N LYS A 97 -5.85 -11.29 -11.57
CA LYS A 97 -5.42 -11.62 -10.22
C LYS A 97 -6.51 -11.35 -9.20
N PHE A 98 -7.38 -10.36 -9.39
CA PHE A 98 -8.47 -10.06 -8.47
C PHE A 98 -9.82 -10.70 -8.83
N GLY A 99 -9.97 -11.23 -10.05
CA GLY A 99 -11.28 -11.64 -10.58
C GLY A 99 -12.19 -10.46 -10.89
N LEU A 100 -11.61 -9.30 -11.21
CA LEU A 100 -12.36 -8.08 -11.57
C LEU A 100 -12.76 -8.14 -13.05
N GLU A 101 -13.98 -7.72 -13.36
CA GLU A 101 -14.48 -7.58 -14.73
C GLU A 101 -13.57 -6.64 -15.55
N ARG A 102 -13.16 -7.11 -16.74
CA ARG A 102 -12.33 -6.33 -17.68
C ARG A 102 -13.17 -5.18 -18.26
N GLY A 103 -13.07 -3.98 -17.68
CA GLY A 103 -13.65 -2.78 -18.29
C GLY A 103 -14.29 -1.75 -17.37
N SER A 104 -14.22 -1.90 -16.04
CA SER A 104 -14.65 -0.83 -15.13
C SER A 104 -13.66 0.33 -15.21
N SER A 105 -14.09 1.46 -15.79
CA SER A 105 -13.27 2.68 -15.96
C SER A 105 -12.85 3.33 -14.64
N ASN A 106 -13.43 2.90 -13.51
CA ASN A 106 -13.17 3.46 -12.19
C ASN A 106 -12.22 2.61 -11.35
N ASN A 107 -11.63 1.55 -11.92
CA ASN A 107 -10.70 0.72 -11.17
C ASN A 107 -9.35 1.44 -11.03
N PRO A 108 -8.75 1.45 -9.82
CA PRO A 108 -7.38 1.91 -9.65
C PRO A 108 -6.47 1.12 -10.58
N HIS A 109 -5.63 1.83 -11.33
CA HIS A 109 -4.74 1.23 -12.32
C HIS A 109 -3.29 1.60 -12.03
N ILE A 110 -2.40 0.69 -12.38
CA ILE A 110 -0.96 0.87 -12.29
C ILE A 110 -0.53 1.72 -13.47
N THR A 111 0.27 2.76 -13.23
CA THR A 111 0.91 3.52 -14.32
C THR A 111 2.39 3.21 -14.36
N VAL A 112 2.97 3.28 -15.55
CA VAL A 112 4.40 3.09 -15.75
C VAL A 112 4.99 4.39 -16.27
N SER A 113 6.10 4.84 -15.71
CA SER A 113 6.87 5.99 -16.17
C SER A 113 8.33 5.57 -16.40
N SER A 114 9.04 6.26 -17.30
CA SER A 114 10.47 6.05 -17.47
C SER A 114 11.23 6.92 -16.48
N SER A 115 12.25 6.36 -15.82
CA SER A 115 13.16 7.16 -15.00
C SER A 115 14.12 7.90 -15.93
N THR A 116 13.95 9.22 -16.07
CA THR A 116 15.01 10.05 -16.64
C THR A 116 16.10 10.19 -15.59
N ALA A 117 17.13 9.35 -15.68
CA ALA A 117 18.38 9.62 -14.97
C ALA A 117 18.90 10.98 -15.46
N VAL A 118 19.02 11.95 -14.54
CA VAL A 118 19.62 13.27 -14.76
C VAL A 118 21.13 13.15 -14.65
#